data_AF-A0A0B8Q493-F1
#
_entry.id   AF-A0A0B8Q493-F1
#
_cell.length_a   1.000
_cell.length_b   1.000
_cell.length_c   1.000
_cell.angle_alpha   90.00
_cell.angle_beta   90.00
_cell.angle_gamma   90.00
#
_symmetry.space_group_name_H-M   'P 1'
#
loop_
_entity.id
_entity.type
_entity.pdbx_description
1 polymer ?
#
loop_
_entity_poly.entity_id
_entity_poly.type
_entity_poly.pdbx_seq_one_letter_code
_entity_poly.pdbx_strand_id
1 'polypeptide(L)'
;MIWINGVISDQIDATDRSFNYGDGGFTTIRTIDGKPEHWSLHVERMQDCLTLLQIPQPNWKVVREWVETAAKSEGLGGVKLLVSRGSGGRGYSPQGIDKPTIVISNFDYPSHYSFWQLEGIELGIAEHKLGINPLLAGRKHNNRLEQVLMKADMEQQDMPMGGTGYQQSYR
;
A
#
# COMPACT_ATOMS: atom_id res chain seq x y z
N MET A 1 -8.01 -7.91 11.83
CA MET A 1 -8.94 -6.85 12.32
C MET A 1 -8.62 -5.55 11.60
N ILE A 2 -9.62 -4.75 11.24
CA ILE A 2 -9.41 -3.50 10.49
C ILE A 2 -9.68 -2.31 11.42
N TRP A 3 -8.78 -1.33 11.40
CA TRP A 3 -8.90 -0.06 12.11
C TRP A 3 -9.10 1.06 11.09
N ILE A 4 -10.10 1.91 11.32
CA ILE A 4 -10.42 3.07 10.50
C ILE A 4 -10.43 4.29 11.42
N ASN A 5 -9.52 5.24 11.21
CA ASN A 5 -9.38 6.44 12.03
C ASN A 5 -9.30 6.16 13.55
N GLY A 6 -8.61 5.08 13.94
CA GLY A 6 -8.39 4.71 15.33
C GLY A 6 -9.52 3.91 15.98
N VAL A 7 -10.56 3.52 15.24
CA VAL A 7 -11.62 2.62 15.72
C VAL A 7 -11.70 1.35 14.88
N ILE A 8 -12.01 0.22 15.53
CA ILE A 8 -12.21 -1.05 14.84
C ILE A 8 -13.51 -0.96 14.03
N SER A 9 -13.40 -1.14 12.72
CA SER A 9 -14.54 -1.07 11.79
C SER A 9 -14.22 -1.81 10.50
N ASP A 10 -15.23 -2.45 9.91
CA ASP A 10 -15.21 -3.03 8.56
C ASP A 10 -15.97 -2.17 7.54
N GLN A 11 -16.51 -1.01 7.97
CA GLN A 11 -17.26 -0.09 7.13
C GLN A 11 -16.46 1.18 6.84
N ILE A 12 -16.39 1.54 5.56
CA ILE A 12 -15.90 2.81 5.07
C ILE A 12 -17.01 3.51 4.30
N ASP A 13 -16.99 4.85 4.31
CA ASP A 13 -17.92 5.65 3.51
C ASP A 13 -17.73 5.34 2.02
N ALA A 14 -18.82 5.00 1.32
CA ALA A 14 -18.79 4.74 -0.12
C ALA A 14 -18.38 5.98 -0.93
N THR A 15 -18.45 7.18 -0.34
CA THR A 15 -17.98 8.43 -0.92
C THR A 15 -16.49 8.69 -0.69
N ASP A 16 -15.77 7.80 0.00
CA ASP A 16 -14.31 7.90 0.16
C ASP A 16 -13.63 7.87 -1.21
N ARG A 17 -12.73 8.82 -1.44
CA ARG A 17 -12.11 9.01 -2.75
C ARG A 17 -11.08 7.94 -3.11
N SER A 18 -10.59 7.14 -2.16
CA SER A 18 -9.82 5.95 -2.50
C SER A 18 -10.67 4.89 -3.17
N PHE A 19 -11.94 4.74 -2.77
CA PHE A 19 -12.86 3.82 -3.43
C PHE A 19 -13.24 4.31 -4.84
N ASN A 20 -13.50 5.62 -4.96
CA ASN A 20 -13.97 6.21 -6.21
C ASN A 20 -12.85 6.43 -7.25
N TYR A 21 -11.63 6.79 -6.82
CA TYR A 21 -10.56 7.26 -7.71
C TYR A 21 -9.16 6.69 -7.40
N GLY A 22 -9.02 5.84 -6.38
CA GLY A 22 -7.69 5.46 -5.89
C GLY A 22 -6.89 6.66 -5.33
N ASP A 23 -7.57 7.70 -4.84
CA ASP A 23 -6.99 8.96 -4.36
C ASP A 23 -6.40 8.79 -2.94
N GLY A 24 -5.19 8.24 -2.89
CA GLY A 24 -4.49 7.94 -1.66
C GLY A 24 -3.17 7.21 -1.88
N GLY A 25 -2.47 6.97 -0.78
CA GLY A 25 -1.24 6.17 -0.73
C GLY A 25 -1.34 5.05 0.29
N PHE A 26 -0.46 4.06 0.16
CA PHE A 26 -0.36 2.99 1.14
C PHE A 26 1.08 2.51 1.35
N THR A 27 1.30 1.85 2.47
CA THR A 27 2.52 1.10 2.73
C THR A 27 2.19 -0.24 3.39
N THR A 28 3.07 -1.22 3.18
CA THR A 28 3.00 -2.55 3.79
C THR A 28 4.25 -2.70 4.65
N ILE A 29 4.07 -3.00 5.93
CA ILE A 29 5.06 -2.91 7.00
C ILE A 29 5.26 -4.31 7.56
N ARG A 30 6.51 -4.75 7.65
CA ARG A 30 6.85 -5.99 8.37
C ARG A 30 6.84 -5.71 9.87
N THR A 31 6.27 -6.61 10.65
CA THR A 31 6.20 -6.48 12.11
C THR A 31 6.81 -7.68 12.80
N ILE A 32 7.57 -7.45 13.88
CA ILE A 32 8.12 -8.49 14.77
C ILE A 32 7.66 -8.17 16.18
N ASP A 33 6.96 -9.11 16.82
CA ASP A 33 6.48 -8.99 18.21
C ASP A 33 5.75 -7.66 18.46
N GLY A 34 4.77 -7.36 17.60
CA GLY A 34 3.96 -6.13 17.65
C GLY A 34 4.66 -4.86 17.15
N LYS A 35 5.96 -4.90 16.82
CA LYS A 35 6.73 -3.70 16.47
C LYS A 35 6.90 -3.54 14.96
N PRO A 36 6.57 -2.39 14.38
CA PRO A 36 6.83 -2.11 12.96
C PRO A 36 8.32 -1.91 12.70
N GLU A 37 8.89 -2.73 11.82
CA GLU A 37 10.26 -2.54 11.34
C GLU A 37 10.35 -1.32 10.41
N HIS A 38 11.48 -0.63 10.43
CA HIS A 38 11.78 0.51 9.56
C HIS A 38 10.70 1.62 9.53
N TRP A 39 10.02 1.85 10.65
CA TRP A 39 8.90 2.80 10.75
C TRP A 39 9.20 4.18 10.15
N SER A 40 10.38 4.75 10.40
CA SER A 40 10.78 6.05 9.83
C SER A 40 10.76 6.07 8.30
N LEU A 41 11.24 5.01 7.65
CA LEU A 41 11.23 4.87 6.18
C LEU A 41 9.82 4.64 5.61
N HIS A 42 8.93 4.04 6.42
CA HIS A 42 7.51 3.92 6.09
C HIS A 42 6.78 5.27 6.20
N VAL A 43 7.12 6.09 7.19
CA VAL A 43 6.60 7.45 7.33
C VAL A 43 7.12 8.32 6.19
N GLU A 44 8.43 8.31 5.93
CA GLU A 44 9.06 9.11 4.88
C GLU A 44 8.38 8.89 3.53
N ARG A 45 8.29 7.64 3.06
CA ARG A 45 7.64 7.32 1.76
C ARG A 45 6.17 7.73 1.70
N MET A 46 5.46 7.68 2.84
CA MET A 46 4.06 8.07 2.90
C MET A 46 3.93 9.59 2.87
N GLN A 47 4.74 10.31 3.64
CA GLN A 47 4.79 11.77 3.61
C GLN A 47 5.04 12.28 2.19
N ASP A 48 6.00 11.66 1.52
CA ASP A 48 6.38 11.89 0.14
C ASP A 48 5.22 11.69 -0.85
N CYS A 49 4.51 10.57 -0.74
CA CYS A 49 3.35 10.27 -1.56
C CYS A 49 2.19 11.26 -1.30
N LEU A 50 1.86 11.49 -0.02
CA LEU A 50 0.75 12.35 0.38
C LEU A 50 1.01 13.82 0.02
N THR A 51 2.26 14.28 0.14
CA THR A 51 2.66 15.63 -0.28
C THR A 51 2.45 15.83 -1.78
N LEU A 52 2.90 14.86 -2.60
CA LEU A 52 2.69 14.90 -4.05
C LEU A 52 1.20 14.91 -4.40
N LEU A 53 0.40 14.11 -3.69
CA LEU A 53 -1.05 14.06 -3.86
C LEU A 53 -1.78 15.25 -3.20
N GLN A 54 -1.08 16.17 -2.54
CA GLN A 54 -1.70 17.28 -1.79
C GLN A 54 -2.75 16.79 -0.76
N ILE A 55 -2.47 15.67 -0.09
CA ILE A 55 -3.28 15.14 1.01
C ILE A 55 -2.64 15.59 2.32
N PRO A 56 -3.41 16.16 3.28
CA PRO A 56 -2.88 16.56 4.58
C PRO A 56 -2.17 15.42 5.31
N GLN A 57 -1.05 15.73 5.95
CA GLN A 57 -0.29 14.75 6.71
C GLN A 57 -1.04 14.35 7.98
N PRO A 58 -1.21 13.04 8.27
CA PRO A 58 -1.78 12.61 9.53
C PRO A 58 -0.77 12.80 10.67
N ASN A 59 -1.24 12.73 11.92
CA ASN A 59 -0.34 12.69 13.06
C ASN A 59 0.36 11.32 13.13
N TRP A 60 1.57 11.23 12.60
CA TRP A 60 2.34 9.99 12.52
C TRP A 60 2.65 9.32 13.86
N LYS A 61 2.63 10.07 14.98
CA LYS A 61 2.76 9.46 16.31
C LYS A 61 1.53 8.65 16.67
N VAL A 62 0.34 9.22 16.47
CA VAL A 62 -0.95 8.53 16.69
C VAL A 62 -1.12 7.35 15.73
N VAL A 63 -0.76 7.53 14.45
CA VAL A 63 -0.83 6.41 13.47
C VAL A 63 0.09 5.27 13.88
N ARG A 64 1.28 5.56 14.42
CA ARG A 64 2.19 4.53 14.93
C ARG A 64 1.55 3.72 16.05
N GLU A 65 0.91 4.38 17.03
CA GLU A 65 0.21 3.70 18.13
C GLU A 65 -0.88 2.76 17.59
N TRP A 66 -1.64 3.19 16.58
CA TRP A 66 -2.65 2.33 15.94
C TRP A 66 -2.03 1.17 15.17
N VAL A 67 -0.90 1.37 14.49
CA VAL A 67 -0.16 0.30 13.79
C VAL A 67 0.36 -0.75 14.79
N GLU A 68 0.97 -0.31 15.89
CA GLU A 68 1.47 -1.21 16.95
C GLU A 68 0.31 -1.96 17.62
N THR A 69 -0.83 -1.29 17.85
CA THR A 69 -2.03 -1.92 18.41
C THR A 69 -2.67 -2.93 17.45
N ALA A 70 -2.65 -2.66 16.14
CA ALA A 70 -3.20 -3.55 15.14
C ALA A 70 -2.27 -4.74 14.81
N ALA A 71 -0.96 -4.61 15.05
CA ALA A 71 0.01 -5.66 14.77
C ALA A 71 -0.25 -6.92 15.62
N LYS A 72 0.20 -8.08 15.13
CA LYS A 72 0.23 -9.29 15.95
C LYS A 72 1.20 -9.09 17.10
N SER A 73 0.78 -9.41 18.32
CA SER A 73 1.58 -9.21 19.54
C SER A 73 2.86 -10.04 19.56
N GLU A 74 2.87 -11.19 18.91
CA GLU A 74 3.99 -12.13 18.92
C GLU A 74 4.31 -12.64 17.51
N GLY A 75 5.59 -12.89 17.28
CA GLY A 75 6.10 -13.48 16.06
C GLY A 75 6.10 -12.53 14.88
N LEU A 76 6.19 -13.11 13.69
CA LEU A 76 6.33 -12.39 12.44
C LEU A 76 4.97 -12.13 11.79
N GLY A 77 4.75 -10.89 11.39
CA GLY A 77 3.51 -10.47 10.74
C GLY A 77 3.72 -9.33 9.76
N GLY A 78 2.60 -8.81 9.26
CA GLY A 78 2.60 -7.58 8.51
C GLY A 78 1.39 -6.71 8.81
N VAL A 79 1.57 -5.41 8.62
CA VAL A 79 0.53 -4.39 8.71
C VAL A 79 0.47 -3.61 7.40
N LYS A 80 -0.72 -3.45 6.84
CA LYS A 80 -0.99 -2.54 5.73
C LYS A 80 -1.58 -1.25 6.31
N LEU A 81 -0.97 -0.12 5.97
CA LEU A 81 -1.45 1.21 6.27
C LEU A 81 -1.83 1.90 4.97
N LEU A 82 -3.07 2.35 4.86
CA LEU A 82 -3.59 3.13 3.74
C LEU A 82 -4.07 4.49 4.25
N VAL A 83 -3.78 5.53 3.48
CA VAL A 83 -4.27 6.89 3.73
C VAL A 83 -4.94 7.38 2.45
N SER A 84 -6.25 7.65 2.51
CA SER A 84 -7.00 8.28 1.42
C SER A 84 -7.15 9.78 1.67
N ARG A 85 -7.56 10.53 0.64
CA ARG A 85 -7.97 11.93 0.82
C ARG A 85 -9.21 12.06 1.73
N GLY A 86 -10.01 11.01 1.89
CA GLY A 86 -11.31 11.03 2.57
C GLY A 86 -12.48 11.28 1.61
N SER A 87 -13.62 11.67 2.17
CA SER A 87 -14.86 11.94 1.44
C SER A 87 -15.05 13.43 1.14
N GLY A 88 -15.75 13.75 0.06
CA GLY A 88 -16.17 15.11 -0.29
C GLY A 88 -15.57 15.65 -1.59
N GLY A 89 -15.64 16.97 -1.74
CA GLY A 89 -15.29 17.68 -2.97
C GLY A 89 -16.33 17.49 -4.08
N ARG A 90 -16.04 18.01 -5.27
CA ARG A 90 -16.85 17.84 -6.48
C ARG A 90 -15.96 17.39 -7.64
N GLY A 91 -16.32 16.26 -8.24
CA GLY A 91 -15.51 15.64 -9.29
C GLY A 91 -14.07 15.39 -8.82
N TYR A 92 -13.09 15.74 -9.66
CA TYR A 92 -11.68 15.51 -9.36
C TYR A 92 -11.03 16.58 -8.48
N SER A 93 -11.70 17.69 -8.18
CA SER A 93 -11.12 18.76 -7.35
C SER A 93 -10.80 18.25 -5.94
N PRO A 94 -9.58 18.47 -5.41
CA PRO A 94 -9.22 18.09 -4.05
C PRO A 94 -9.66 19.12 -2.99
N GLN A 95 -10.23 20.26 -3.39
CA GLN A 95 -10.55 21.36 -2.48
C GLN A 95 -11.66 21.01 -1.48
N GLY A 96 -11.51 21.51 -0.26
CA GLY A 96 -12.51 21.38 0.81
C GLY A 96 -12.49 20.03 1.54
N ILE A 97 -11.41 19.25 1.39
CA ILE A 97 -11.23 17.96 2.05
C ILE A 97 -9.96 18.00 2.89
N ASP A 98 -10.12 18.27 4.18
CA ASP A 98 -8.99 18.53 5.09
C ASP A 98 -8.69 17.33 6.00
N LYS A 99 -9.51 16.28 5.97
CA LYS A 99 -9.44 15.13 6.87
C LYS A 99 -9.24 13.84 6.07
N PRO A 100 -8.01 13.32 5.96
CA PRO A 100 -7.76 12.03 5.32
C PRO A 100 -8.38 10.88 6.12
N THR A 101 -8.75 9.80 5.43
CA THR A 101 -9.13 8.54 6.08
C THR A 101 -7.91 7.65 6.22
N ILE A 102 -7.70 7.08 7.41
CA ILE A 102 -6.59 6.19 7.72
C ILE A 102 -7.15 4.79 7.96
N VAL A 103 -6.70 3.82 7.17
CA VAL A 103 -7.13 2.42 7.27
C VAL A 103 -5.92 1.55 7.55
N ILE A 104 -5.99 0.75 8.62
CA ILE A 104 -4.94 -0.17 9.05
C ILE A 104 -5.50 -1.58 9.12
N SER A 105 -4.81 -2.53 8.54
CA SER A 105 -5.13 -3.96 8.66
C SER A 105 -3.87 -4.78 8.87
N ASN A 106 -4.01 -5.90 9.60
CA ASN A 106 -2.93 -6.85 9.81
C ASN A 106 -3.11 -8.12 8.97
N PHE A 107 -2.02 -8.82 8.73
CA PHE A 107 -2.00 -10.09 8.02
C PHE A 107 -0.82 -10.96 8.49
N ASP A 108 -0.93 -12.24 8.20
CA ASP A 108 0.10 -13.24 8.50
C ASP A 108 1.29 -13.06 7.58
N TYR A 109 2.50 -13.18 8.11
CA TYR A 109 3.68 -13.13 7.26
C TYR A 109 3.64 -14.32 6.29
N PRO A 110 3.74 -14.11 4.97
CA PRO A 110 3.61 -15.19 4.00
C PRO A 110 4.69 -16.26 4.18
N SER A 111 4.26 -17.50 4.44
CA SER A 111 5.16 -18.62 4.76
C SER A 111 6.10 -19.00 3.60
N HIS A 112 5.70 -18.76 2.35
CA HIS A 112 6.52 -19.08 1.18
C HIS A 112 7.77 -18.20 1.04
N TYR A 113 7.87 -17.06 1.74
CA TYR A 113 9.04 -16.20 1.64
C TYR A 113 10.32 -16.83 2.20
N SER A 114 10.24 -17.69 3.21
CA SER A 114 11.42 -18.41 3.70
C SER A 114 11.94 -19.39 2.66
N PHE A 115 11.04 -20.07 1.96
CA PHE A 115 11.38 -20.97 0.86
C PHE A 115 12.05 -20.21 -0.30
N TRP A 116 11.49 -19.08 -0.74
CA TRP A 116 12.10 -18.25 -1.80
C TRP A 116 13.48 -17.70 -1.44
N GLN A 117 13.75 -17.41 -0.17
CA GLN A 117 15.08 -16.96 0.27
C GLN A 117 16.13 -18.06 0.18
N LEU A 118 15.73 -19.33 0.32
CA LEU A 118 16.62 -20.49 0.30
C LEU A 118 16.82 -21.02 -1.12
N GLU A 119 15.73 -21.21 -1.87
CA GLU A 119 15.74 -21.85 -3.19
C GLU A 119 15.87 -20.86 -4.35
N GLY A 120 15.73 -19.57 -4.07
CA GLY A 120 15.63 -18.53 -5.09
C GLY A 120 14.23 -18.43 -5.69
N ILE A 121 14.11 -17.56 -6.70
CA ILE A 121 12.88 -17.34 -7.45
C ILE A 121 13.17 -17.37 -8.94
N GLU A 122 12.17 -17.80 -9.71
CA GLU A 122 12.20 -17.71 -11.16
C GLU A 122 11.62 -16.37 -11.62
N LEU A 123 12.10 -15.87 -12.76
CA LEU A 123 11.67 -14.60 -13.34
C LEU A 123 11.17 -14.82 -14.76
N GLY A 124 10.07 -14.13 -15.11
CA GLY A 124 9.53 -14.08 -16.46
C GLY A 124 9.61 -12.66 -17.06
N ILE A 125 9.41 -12.56 -18.37
CA ILE A 125 9.26 -11.28 -19.06
C ILE A 125 7.77 -11.00 -19.20
N ALA A 126 7.29 -9.93 -18.55
CA ALA A 126 5.90 -9.50 -18.69
C ALA A 126 5.63 -8.99 -20.11
N GLU A 127 4.52 -9.41 -20.71
CA GLU A 127 4.06 -8.90 -22.01
C GLU A 127 3.59 -7.44 -21.90
N HIS A 128 2.89 -7.13 -20.81
CA HIS A 128 2.37 -5.80 -20.53
C HIS A 128 3.43 -4.88 -19.89
N LYS A 129 3.44 -3.62 -20.31
CA LYS A 129 4.32 -2.58 -19.78
C LYS A 129 3.55 -1.64 -18.85
N LEU A 130 4.25 -1.10 -17.86
CA LEU A 130 3.71 -0.03 -17.03
C LEU A 130 3.62 1.25 -17.86
N GLY A 131 2.54 2.00 -17.67
CA GLY A 131 2.38 3.35 -18.16
C GLY A 131 3.47 4.25 -17.60
N ILE A 132 4.03 5.11 -18.45
CA ILE A 132 5.06 6.06 -18.06
C ILE A 132 4.36 7.35 -17.62
N ASN A 133 4.31 7.56 -16.31
CA ASN A 133 3.82 8.80 -15.71
C ASN A 133 4.83 9.33 -14.69
N PRO A 134 5.72 10.27 -15.08
CA PRO A 134 6.74 10.83 -14.20
C PRO A 134 6.17 11.48 -12.94
N LEU A 135 4.93 11.98 -12.98
CA LEU A 135 4.27 12.59 -11.82
C LEU A 135 4.02 11.57 -10.71
N LEU A 136 3.73 10.31 -11.05
CA LEU A 136 3.36 9.27 -10.09
C LEU A 136 4.47 8.22 -9.89
N ALA A 137 5.52 8.27 -10.71
CA ALA A 137 6.64 7.34 -10.65
C ALA A 137 7.26 7.26 -9.25
N GLY A 138 7.54 6.04 -8.79
CA GLY A 138 8.12 5.77 -7.47
C GLY A 138 7.16 5.94 -6.28
N ARG A 139 5.94 6.46 -6.49
CA ARG A 139 4.96 6.65 -5.39
C ARG A 139 4.11 5.41 -5.20
N LYS A 140 3.89 5.04 -3.93
CA LYS A 140 3.02 3.91 -3.55
C LYS A 140 1.55 4.33 -3.42
N HIS A 141 1.00 4.95 -4.46
CA HIS A 141 -0.42 5.34 -4.56
C HIS A 141 -1.39 4.15 -4.71
N ASN A 142 -2.69 4.37 -4.50
CA ASN A 142 -3.71 3.31 -4.51
C ASN A 142 -4.14 2.86 -5.92
N ASN A 143 -3.82 3.61 -6.97
CA ASN A 143 -4.04 3.19 -8.36
C ASN A 143 -3.11 2.02 -8.75
N ARG A 144 -3.55 0.78 -8.54
CA ARG A 144 -2.76 -0.46 -8.72
C ARG A 144 -3.31 -1.43 -9.74
N LEU A 145 -4.20 -0.97 -10.62
CA LEU A 145 -4.80 -1.80 -11.67
C LEU A 145 -3.73 -2.42 -12.59
N GLU A 146 -2.67 -1.69 -12.92
CA GLU A 146 -1.58 -2.25 -13.72
C GLU A 146 -0.92 -3.47 -13.06
N GLN A 147 -0.68 -3.43 -11.74
CA GLN A 147 -0.11 -4.57 -11.02
C GLN A 147 -1.11 -5.72 -10.90
N VAL A 148 -2.41 -5.44 -10.82
CA VAL A 148 -3.47 -6.47 -10.82
C VAL A 148 -3.50 -7.20 -12.16
N LEU A 149 -3.52 -6.46 -13.27
CA LEU A 149 -3.51 -7.04 -14.61
C LEU A 149 -2.25 -7.88 -14.85
N MET A 150 -1.08 -7.31 -14.54
CA MET A 150 0.18 -8.04 -14.71
C MET A 150 0.27 -9.31 -13.87
N LYS A 151 -0.27 -9.28 -12.65
CA LYS A 151 -0.32 -10.48 -11.79
C LYS A 151 -1.23 -11.55 -12.37
N ALA A 152 -2.36 -11.17 -12.96
CA ALA A 152 -3.29 -12.08 -13.61
C ALA A 152 -2.67 -12.70 -14.88
N ASP A 153 -1.94 -11.91 -15.67
CA ASP A 153 -1.26 -12.41 -16.87
C ASP A 153 -0.18 -13.45 -16.51
N MET A 154 0.59 -13.19 -15.44
CA MET A 154 1.57 -14.16 -14.92
C MET A 154 0.92 -15.50 -14.52
N GLU A 155 -0.27 -15.47 -13.91
CA GLU A 155 -0.98 -16.68 -13.48
C GLU A 155 -1.55 -17.48 -14.66
N GLN A 156 -1.98 -16.80 -15.73
CA GLN A 156 -2.46 -17.48 -16.94
C GLN A 156 -1.35 -18.17 -17.72
N GLN A 157 -0.12 -17.67 -17.64
CA GLN A 157 1.04 -18.22 -18.33
C GLN A 157 1.74 -19.36 -17.56
N ASP A 158 1.14 -19.81 -16.44
CA ASP A 158 1.74 -20.77 -15.49
C ASP A 158 3.17 -20.37 -15.08
N MET A 159 3.44 -19.06 -15.05
CA MET A 159 4.74 -18.56 -14.65
C MET A 159 4.87 -18.68 -13.14
N PRO A 160 5.94 -19.33 -12.62
CA PRO A 160 6.15 -19.47 -11.19
C PRO A 160 6.17 -18.11 -10.50
N MET A 161 5.59 -18.07 -9.30
CA MET A 161 5.54 -16.88 -8.46
C MET A 161 6.95 -16.49 -8.03
N GLY A 162 7.52 -15.50 -8.72
CA GLY A 162 8.80 -14.89 -8.42
C GLY A 162 8.81 -13.48 -8.99
N GLY A 163 9.27 -12.51 -8.21
CA GLY A 163 9.02 -11.08 -8.38
C GLY A 163 9.01 -10.55 -9.82
N THR A 164 8.14 -9.58 -10.10
CA THR A 164 8.18 -8.83 -11.35
C THR A 164 9.46 -7.97 -11.38
N GLY A 165 10.54 -8.55 -11.88
CA GLY A 165 11.73 -7.83 -12.27
C GLY A 165 11.43 -7.06 -13.55
N TYR A 166 11.01 -5.80 -13.43
CA TYR A 166 10.87 -4.93 -14.60
C TYR A 166 12.27 -4.48 -15.06
N GLN A 167 12.88 -5.21 -15.98
CA GLN A 167 13.91 -4.62 -16.84
C GLN A 167 13.21 -3.75 -17.89
N GLN A 168 12.96 -2.50 -17.53
CA GLN A 168 12.61 -1.48 -18.49
C GLN A 168 13.91 -1.15 -19.25
N SER A 169 14.01 -1.58 -20.51
CA SER A 169 15.03 -1.03 -21.40
C SER A 169 14.71 0.45 -21.59
N TYR A 170 15.50 1.31 -20.95
CA TYR A 170 15.54 2.72 -21.28
C TYR A 170 16.15 2.81 -22.69
N ARG A 171 15.28 2.90 -23.71
CA ARG A 171 15.67 3.41 -25.02
C ARG A 171 15.21 4.85 -25.13
#